data_AF-A0A537DVW3-F1
#
_entry.id   AF-A0A537DVW3-F1
#
_cell.length_a   1.000
_cell.length_b   1.000
_cell.length_c   1.000
_cell.angle_alpha   90.00
_cell.angle_beta   90.00
_cell.angle_gamma   90.00
#
_symmetry.space_group_name_H-M   'P 1'
#
loop_
_entity.id
_entity.type
_entity.pdbx_description
1 polymer ?
#
loop_
_entity_poly.entity_id
_entity_poly.type
_entity_poly.pdbx_seq_one_letter_code
_entity_poly.pdbx_strand_id
1 'polypeptide(L)'
;MSKQMSEKELEFLLPLVYRRRKSHSPPASVHPPRVEGARMQHGIPAKNGERFRLVFEGAESDWTQGVHLEADRGVSVEKKPYKRAVVIPFMPNNLEFYISCRTREGILWVWNVWASRGVQGESRLESLVHFAGMLVQELPNGYRYKCNEGRDDDDYNDLVFRIERMRAPGHARKG
;
A
#
# COMPACT_ATOMS: atom_id res chain seq x y z
N MET A 1 16.06 -10.30 14.75
CA MET A 1 15.80 -10.76 13.36
C MET A 1 14.29 -10.71 13.14
N SER A 2 13.80 -9.73 12.38
CA SER A 2 12.37 -9.66 12.03
C SER A 2 12.03 -10.84 11.10
N LYS A 3 11.05 -11.65 11.49
CA LYS A 3 10.62 -12.82 10.72
C LYS A 3 9.74 -12.32 9.58
N GLN A 4 10.25 -12.35 8.35
CA GLN A 4 9.46 -12.07 7.15
C GLN A 4 8.25 -13.02 7.10
N MET A 5 7.06 -12.46 6.89
CA MET A 5 5.83 -13.22 6.70
C MET A 5 5.90 -14.04 5.41
N SER A 6 5.43 -15.28 5.48
CA SER A 6 5.34 -16.16 4.33
C SER A 6 4.22 -15.72 3.38
N GLU A 7 4.36 -16.09 2.10
CA GLU A 7 3.36 -15.84 1.06
C GLU A 7 1.97 -16.41 1.42
N LYS A 8 1.93 -17.55 2.14
CA LYS A 8 0.69 -18.17 2.64
C LYS A 8 0.02 -17.33 3.74
N GLU A 9 0.80 -16.71 4.61
CA GLU A 9 0.27 -15.82 5.66
C GLU A 9 -0.31 -14.54 5.04
N LEU A 10 0.33 -13.99 3.99
CA LEU A 10 -0.21 -12.87 3.24
C LEU A 10 -1.53 -13.22 2.53
N GLU A 11 -1.62 -14.37 1.86
CA GLU A 11 -2.85 -14.83 1.21
C GLU A 11 -4.00 -15.06 2.19
N PHE A 12 -3.71 -15.52 3.41
CA PHE A 12 -4.69 -15.69 4.48
C PHE A 12 -5.24 -14.37 5.02
N LEU A 13 -4.39 -13.33 5.12
CA LEU A 13 -4.76 -12.06 5.75
C LEU A 13 -5.50 -11.10 4.79
N LEU A 14 -5.31 -11.26 3.48
CA LEU A 14 -5.97 -10.43 2.46
C LEU A 14 -7.52 -10.38 2.63
N PRO A 15 -8.26 -11.49 2.77
CA PRO A 15 -9.71 -11.49 3.00
C PRO A 15 -10.20 -10.68 4.23
N LEU A 16 -9.37 -10.54 5.26
CA LEU A 16 -9.74 -9.83 6.50
C LEU A 16 -9.75 -8.31 6.32
N VAL A 17 -8.90 -7.78 5.43
CA VAL A 17 -8.91 -6.37 5.03
C VAL A 17 -10.16 -6.03 4.19
N TYR A 18 -10.72 -7.01 3.47
CA TYR A 18 -11.82 -6.81 2.52
C TYR A 18 -13.24 -6.87 3.07
N ARG A 19 -13.45 -6.91 4.41
CA ARG A 19 -14.80 -6.90 4.97
C ARG A 19 -15.45 -5.50 4.89
N ARG A 20 -15.55 -4.90 3.69
CA ARG A 20 -16.46 -3.78 3.41
C ARG A 20 -17.89 -4.29 3.47
N ARG A 21 -18.50 -4.26 4.68
CA ARG A 21 -19.95 -4.37 4.83
C ARG A 21 -20.58 -3.16 4.15
N LYS A 22 -21.49 -3.39 3.20
CA LYS A 22 -22.25 -2.35 2.46
C LYS A 22 -23.12 -1.43 3.35
N SER A 23 -23.14 -1.63 4.67
CA SER A 23 -24.12 -1.00 5.56
C SER A 23 -23.59 -0.61 6.94
N HIS A 24 -22.27 -0.50 7.14
CA HIS A 24 -21.76 -0.02 8.41
C HIS A 24 -21.14 1.35 8.20
N SER A 25 -21.75 2.36 8.80
CA SER A 25 -21.04 3.57 9.21
C SER A 25 -19.66 3.17 9.72
N PRO A 26 -18.58 3.92 9.42
CA PRO A 26 -17.29 3.62 10.00
C PRO A 26 -17.49 3.45 11.51
N PRO A 27 -16.92 2.38 12.12
CA PRO A 27 -17.02 2.23 13.56
C PRO A 27 -16.61 3.55 14.20
N ALA A 28 -17.33 3.97 15.25
CA ALA A 28 -17.22 5.30 15.87
C ALA A 28 -15.82 5.66 16.41
N SER A 29 -14.82 4.78 16.22
CA SER A 29 -13.45 4.87 16.72
C SER A 29 -12.39 4.89 15.60
N VAL A 30 -12.72 5.28 14.36
CA VAL A 30 -11.68 5.56 13.36
C VAL A 30 -11.08 6.91 13.69
N HIS A 31 -9.98 6.90 14.44
CA HIS A 31 -9.20 8.10 14.67
C HIS A 31 -8.55 8.53 13.35
N PRO A 32 -8.77 9.77 12.89
CA PRO A 32 -8.13 10.27 11.67
C PRO A 32 -6.62 10.41 11.87
N PRO A 33 -5.84 10.53 10.79
CA PRO A 33 -4.44 10.92 10.88
C PRO A 33 -4.29 12.20 11.71
N ARG A 34 -3.25 12.25 12.57
CA ARG A 34 -3.03 13.36 13.50
C ARG A 34 -2.41 14.61 12.86
N VAL A 35 -1.74 14.45 11.72
CA VAL A 35 -1.04 15.53 11.03
C VAL A 35 -1.91 16.09 9.90
N GLU A 36 -1.96 17.42 9.79
CA GLU A 36 -2.69 18.10 8.72
C GLU A 36 -2.18 17.67 7.33
N GLY A 37 -3.11 17.38 6.41
CA GLY A 37 -2.80 16.92 5.06
C GLY A 37 -2.45 15.43 4.94
N ALA A 38 -2.32 14.71 6.05
CA ALA A 38 -2.20 13.25 6.02
C ALA A 38 -3.54 12.59 5.64
N ARG A 39 -3.45 11.48 4.91
CA ARG A 39 -4.60 10.72 4.40
C ARG A 39 -4.46 9.23 4.65
N MET A 40 -5.56 8.57 5.02
CA MET A 40 -5.56 7.12 5.26
C MET A 40 -5.37 6.32 3.95
N GLN A 41 -5.86 6.84 2.83
CA GLN A 41 -5.75 6.21 1.51
C GLN A 41 -5.53 7.27 0.43
N HIS A 42 -4.90 6.88 -0.67
CA HIS A 42 -4.70 7.74 -1.84
C HIS A 42 -5.10 7.01 -3.13
N GLY A 43 -5.82 7.68 -4.01
CA GLY A 43 -6.14 7.18 -5.35
C GLY A 43 -5.20 7.77 -6.38
N ILE A 44 -4.37 6.95 -7.01
CA ILE A 44 -3.52 7.34 -8.13
C ILE A 44 -4.36 7.22 -9.42
N PRO A 45 -4.55 8.29 -10.21
CA PRO A 45 -5.20 8.18 -11.52
C PRO A 45 -4.45 7.18 -12.40
N ALA A 46 -5.13 6.20 -12.98
CA ALA A 46 -4.50 5.12 -13.74
C ALA A 46 -5.30 4.78 -15.00
N LYS A 47 -4.61 4.54 -16.11
CA LYS A 47 -5.23 3.96 -17.31
C LYS A 47 -5.28 2.43 -17.18
N ASN A 48 -6.24 1.80 -17.85
CA ASN A 48 -6.27 0.35 -17.93
C ASN A 48 -4.99 -0.18 -18.58
N GLY A 49 -4.28 -1.07 -17.89
CA GLY A 49 -2.99 -1.62 -18.33
C GLY A 49 -1.78 -0.72 -18.02
N GLU A 50 -1.97 0.42 -17.34
CA GLU A 50 -0.86 1.28 -16.96
C GLU A 50 0.10 0.58 -15.99
N ARG A 51 1.38 0.86 -16.16
CA ARG A 51 2.45 0.23 -15.39
C ARG A 51 3.09 1.22 -14.45
N PHE A 52 3.37 0.76 -13.24
CA PHE A 52 4.00 1.53 -12.19
C PHE A 52 5.22 0.79 -11.64
N ARG A 53 6.15 1.56 -11.08
CA ARG A 53 7.25 1.06 -10.27
C ARG A 53 7.02 1.50 -8.83
N LEU A 54 6.91 0.54 -7.91
CA LEU A 54 6.97 0.78 -6.47
C LEU A 54 8.41 0.64 -6.03
N VAL A 55 8.90 1.63 -5.27
CA VAL A 55 10.23 1.62 -4.66
C VAL A 55 10.09 1.91 -3.18
N PHE A 56 10.50 0.96 -2.35
CA PHE A 56 10.68 1.17 -0.91
C PHE A 56 11.98 1.93 -0.65
N GLU A 57 11.92 2.95 0.22
CA GLU A 57 13.06 3.80 0.55
C GLU A 57 13.54 3.56 1.98
N GLY A 58 12.65 3.14 2.88
CA GLY A 58 13.00 2.80 4.26
C GLY A 58 11.76 2.42 5.08
N ALA A 59 12.01 1.87 6.25
CA ALA A 59 11.00 1.62 7.28
C ALA A 59 11.66 1.74 8.65
N GLU A 60 11.16 2.64 9.50
CA GLU A 60 11.65 2.89 10.86
C GLU A 60 10.64 2.38 11.91
N SER A 61 10.29 1.10 11.80
CA SER A 61 9.32 0.44 12.69
C SER A 61 9.77 -0.97 13.09
N ASP A 62 9.39 -1.41 14.29
CA ASP A 62 9.54 -2.79 14.76
C ASP A 62 8.41 -3.73 14.28
N TRP A 63 7.34 -3.20 13.69
CA TRP A 63 6.30 -3.97 13.02
C TRP A 63 6.63 -4.20 11.54
N THR A 64 6.14 -5.32 11.01
CA THR A 64 6.32 -5.62 9.58
C THR A 64 5.44 -4.70 8.75
N GLN A 65 6.05 -3.81 7.98
CA GLN A 65 5.36 -2.87 7.11
C GLN A 65 5.04 -3.44 5.73
N GLY A 66 4.12 -2.79 5.03
CA GLY A 66 3.84 -3.04 3.63
C GLY A 66 2.94 -2.00 2.97
N VAL A 67 2.73 -2.19 1.68
CA VAL A 67 1.83 -1.36 0.86
C VAL A 67 0.67 -2.22 0.38
N HIS A 68 -0.55 -1.75 0.57
CA HIS A 68 -1.73 -2.30 -0.08
C HIS A 68 -1.99 -1.58 -1.39
N LEU A 69 -2.22 -2.34 -2.47
CA LEU A 69 -2.56 -1.81 -3.79
C LEU A 69 -3.84 -2.44 -4.32
N GLU A 70 -4.89 -1.64 -4.55
CA GLU A 70 -6.20 -2.11 -5.02
C GLU A 70 -6.63 -1.45 -6.34
N ALA A 71 -7.23 -2.23 -7.23
CA ALA A 71 -7.93 -1.73 -8.42
C ALA A 71 -9.17 -2.58 -8.73
N ASP A 72 -10.19 -1.99 -9.36
CA ASP A 72 -11.49 -2.62 -9.60
C ASP A 72 -11.45 -3.86 -10.52
N ARG A 73 -10.43 -3.98 -11.38
CA ARG A 73 -10.19 -5.16 -12.24
C ARG A 73 -8.90 -5.93 -11.87
N GLY A 74 -8.27 -5.54 -10.77
CA GLY A 74 -7.11 -6.21 -10.20
C GLY A 74 -5.77 -5.57 -10.54
N VAL A 75 -4.75 -6.07 -9.87
CA VAL A 75 -3.37 -5.57 -9.91
C VAL A 75 -2.47 -6.76 -10.22
N SER A 76 -1.42 -6.56 -11.02
CA SER A 76 -0.35 -7.55 -11.17
C SER A 76 0.93 -7.03 -10.57
N VAL A 77 1.67 -7.87 -9.84
CA VAL A 77 3.00 -7.57 -9.28
C VAL A 77 3.98 -8.58 -9.84
N GLU A 78 5.07 -8.14 -10.46
CA GLU A 78 6.03 -9.05 -11.12
C GLU A 78 5.37 -10.06 -12.06
N LYS A 79 4.40 -9.58 -12.85
CA LYS A 79 3.55 -10.38 -13.77
C LYS A 79 2.61 -11.38 -13.07
N LYS A 80 2.66 -11.57 -11.75
CA LYS A 80 1.68 -12.37 -10.99
C LYS A 80 0.37 -11.58 -10.82
N PRO A 81 -0.77 -12.07 -11.35
CA PRO A 81 -2.03 -11.33 -11.28
C PRO A 81 -2.77 -11.57 -9.96
N TYR A 82 -3.35 -10.51 -9.40
CA TYR A 82 -4.22 -10.50 -8.24
C TYR A 82 -5.59 -9.94 -8.64
N LYS A 83 -6.66 -10.61 -8.22
CA LYS A 83 -8.02 -10.30 -8.70
C LYS A 83 -8.51 -8.90 -8.33
N ARG A 84 -8.09 -8.36 -7.19
CA ARG A 84 -8.58 -7.07 -6.67
C ARG A 84 -7.48 -6.23 -6.05
N ALA A 85 -6.75 -6.77 -5.08
CA ALA A 85 -5.62 -6.09 -4.47
C ALA A 85 -4.53 -7.07 -4.06
N VAL A 86 -3.43 -6.50 -3.60
CA VAL A 86 -2.23 -7.19 -3.17
C VAL A 86 -1.59 -6.39 -2.04
N VAL A 87 -1.00 -7.09 -1.08
CA VAL A 87 -0.12 -6.50 -0.07
C VAL A 87 1.31 -6.86 -0.45
N ILE A 88 2.14 -5.84 -0.59
CA ILE A 88 3.56 -5.98 -0.86
C ILE A 88 4.30 -5.62 0.44
N PRO A 89 4.89 -6.59 1.15
CA PRO A 89 5.63 -6.31 2.38
C PRO A 89 6.92 -5.55 2.07
N PHE A 90 7.35 -4.69 2.98
CA PHE A 90 8.68 -4.12 2.97
C PHE A 90 9.71 -5.22 3.21
N MET A 91 10.68 -5.35 2.31
CA MET A 91 11.75 -6.33 2.38
C MET A 91 13.10 -5.63 2.15
N PRO A 92 14.00 -5.54 3.14
CA PRO A 92 15.27 -4.83 3.00
C PRO A 92 16.14 -5.30 1.83
N ASN A 93 15.97 -6.55 1.40
CA ASN A 93 16.67 -7.18 0.30
C ASN A 93 15.93 -7.10 -1.06
N ASN A 94 14.71 -6.57 -1.09
CA ASN A 94 13.94 -6.40 -2.32
C ASN A 94 13.07 -5.15 -2.22
N LEU A 95 13.61 -4.04 -2.74
CA LEU A 95 13.03 -2.70 -2.59
C LEU A 95 12.22 -2.25 -3.81
N GLU A 96 12.28 -2.95 -4.94
CA GLU A 96 11.63 -2.52 -6.19
C GLU A 96 10.63 -3.57 -6.71
N PHE A 97 9.43 -3.12 -7.09
CA PHE A 97 8.37 -3.96 -7.64
C PHE A 97 7.71 -3.31 -8.85
N TYR A 98 7.45 -4.10 -9.89
CA TYR A 98 6.75 -3.69 -11.08
C TYR A 98 5.28 -4.06 -11.02
N ILE A 99 4.43 -3.04 -11.13
CA ILE A 99 2.99 -3.14 -10.97
C ILE A 99 2.31 -2.89 -12.31
N SER A 100 1.30 -3.67 -12.64
CA SER A 100 0.36 -3.35 -13.73
C SER A 100 -1.04 -3.19 -13.15
N CYS A 101 -1.70 -2.06 -13.43
CA CYS A 101 -3.05 -1.78 -12.99
C CYS A 101 -4.06 -2.19 -14.07
N ARG A 102 -5.07 -2.99 -13.72
CA ARG A 102 -6.26 -3.19 -14.55
C ARG A 102 -7.41 -2.47 -13.89
N THR A 103 -8.01 -1.54 -14.60
CA THR A 103 -9.07 -0.69 -14.04
C THR A 103 -10.09 -0.27 -15.09
N ARG A 104 -11.35 -0.12 -14.69
CA ARG A 104 -12.37 0.64 -15.45
C ARG A 104 -12.69 1.98 -14.80
N GLU A 105 -12.51 2.08 -13.48
CA GLU A 105 -12.75 3.32 -12.71
C GLU A 105 -11.63 4.36 -12.90
N GLY A 106 -10.48 3.94 -13.39
CA GLY A 106 -9.35 4.82 -13.67
C GLY A 106 -8.50 5.14 -12.44
N ILE A 107 -8.51 4.27 -11.43
CA ILE A 107 -7.83 4.52 -10.14
C ILE A 107 -7.05 3.27 -9.69
N LEU A 108 -5.82 3.47 -9.24
CA LEU A 108 -5.07 2.54 -8.39
C LEU A 108 -5.06 3.09 -6.97
N TRP A 109 -5.75 2.42 -6.06
CA TRP A 109 -5.77 2.79 -4.65
C TRP A 109 -4.54 2.28 -3.92
N VAL A 110 -4.00 3.10 -3.03
CA VAL A 110 -2.84 2.79 -2.20
C VAL A 110 -3.06 3.22 -0.75
N TRP A 111 -2.59 2.40 0.19
CA TRP A 111 -2.46 2.73 1.62
C TRP A 111 -1.38 1.87 2.29
N ASN A 112 -0.85 2.29 3.43
CA ASN A 112 0.08 1.49 4.23
C ASN A 112 -0.64 0.42 5.04
N VAL A 113 0.05 -0.69 5.27
CA VAL A 113 -0.40 -1.78 6.14
C VAL A 113 0.75 -2.21 7.03
N TRP A 114 0.42 -2.75 8.20
CA TRP A 114 1.41 -3.28 9.13
C TRP A 114 0.92 -4.58 9.75
N ALA A 115 1.85 -5.41 10.21
CA ALA A 115 1.55 -6.59 11.01
C ALA A 115 1.92 -6.33 12.47
N SER A 116 0.90 -6.15 13.31
CA SER A 116 1.05 -6.02 14.76
C SER A 116 0.85 -7.38 15.45
N ARG A 117 1.23 -7.48 16.73
CA ARG A 117 0.91 -8.65 17.56
C ARG A 117 -0.22 -8.33 18.51
N GLY A 118 -1.24 -9.19 18.50
CA GLY A 118 -2.31 -9.16 19.49
C GLY A 118 -1.84 -9.55 20.88
N VAL A 119 -2.71 -9.36 21.88
CA VAL A 119 -2.46 -9.70 23.29
C VAL A 119 -2.13 -11.19 23.47
N GLN A 120 -2.64 -12.06 22.60
CA GLN A 120 -2.38 -13.50 22.63
C GLN A 120 -1.19 -13.91 21.74
N GLY A 121 -0.43 -12.95 21.21
CA GLY A 121 0.76 -13.16 20.38
C GLY A 121 0.48 -13.50 18.93
N GLU A 122 -0.79 -13.48 18.50
CA GLU A 122 -1.19 -13.70 17.11
C GLU A 122 -0.82 -12.50 16.23
N SER A 123 -0.38 -12.77 14.99
CA SER A 123 -0.12 -11.72 14.01
C SER A 123 -1.43 -11.19 13.44
N ARG A 124 -1.60 -9.87 13.41
CA ARG A 124 -2.76 -9.18 12.82
C ARG A 124 -2.28 -8.23 11.75
N LEU A 125 -2.80 -8.36 10.53
CA LEU A 125 -2.60 -7.37 9.49
C LEU A 125 -3.61 -6.25 9.67
N GLU A 126 -3.11 -5.04 9.86
CA GLU A 126 -3.89 -3.84 10.17
C GLU A 126 -3.62 -2.74 9.14
N SER A 127 -4.60 -1.86 8.99
CA SER A 127 -4.56 -0.70 8.10
C SER A 127 -5.74 0.22 8.39
N LEU A 128 -5.63 1.51 8.06
CA LEU A 128 -6.75 2.48 8.12
C LEU A 128 -7.37 2.62 9.53
N VAL A 129 -6.58 2.41 10.57
CA VAL A 129 -7.00 2.44 11.98
C VAL A 129 -5.98 3.19 12.83
N HIS A 130 -6.38 3.58 14.04
CA HIS A 130 -5.50 4.08 15.09
C HIS A 130 -4.57 5.25 14.68
N PHE A 131 -5.06 6.32 14.04
CA PHE A 131 -4.22 7.44 13.58
C PHE A 131 -3.33 7.14 12.37
N ALA A 132 -3.38 5.93 11.79
CA ALA A 132 -2.63 5.60 10.60
C ALA A 132 -2.92 6.58 9.47
N GLY A 133 -1.86 6.95 8.75
CA GLY A 133 -1.96 7.95 7.71
C GLY A 133 -0.74 7.98 6.81
N MET A 134 -0.89 8.70 5.71
CA MET A 134 0.17 8.94 4.75
C MET A 134 0.25 10.44 4.44
N LEU A 135 1.44 11.01 4.63
CA LEU A 135 1.84 12.25 3.98
C LEU A 135 2.25 11.92 2.55
N VAL A 136 1.65 12.60 1.59
CA VAL A 136 1.83 12.28 0.18
C VAL A 136 2.36 13.48 -0.56
N GLN A 137 3.56 13.31 -1.11
CA GLN A 137 4.26 14.30 -1.92
C GLN A 137 4.15 13.92 -3.39
N GLU A 138 3.68 14.84 -4.23
CA GLU A 138 3.70 14.65 -5.68
C GLU A 138 5.14 14.74 -6.21
N LEU A 139 5.48 13.85 -7.14
CA LEU A 139 6.74 13.82 -7.86
C LEU A 139 6.45 14.02 -9.37
N PRO A 140 7.43 14.44 -10.19
CA PRO A 140 7.21 14.64 -11.63
C PRO A 140 6.63 13.43 -12.39
N ASN A 141 6.86 12.22 -11.88
CA ASN A 141 6.44 10.96 -12.48
C ASN A 141 5.61 10.09 -11.52
N GLY A 142 5.10 10.61 -10.40
CA GLY A 142 4.46 9.77 -9.41
C GLY A 142 4.24 10.44 -8.07
N TYR A 143 4.35 9.64 -7.00
CA TYR A 143 4.12 10.10 -5.64
C TYR A 143 5.08 9.44 -4.68
N ARG A 144 5.52 10.18 -3.66
CA ARG A 144 6.23 9.68 -2.49
C ARG A 144 5.29 9.68 -1.28
N TYR A 145 5.40 8.64 -0.48
CA TYR A 145 4.57 8.38 0.69
C TYR A 145 5.49 8.26 1.91
N LYS A 146 5.12 8.98 2.95
CA LYS A 146 5.66 8.86 4.31
C LYS A 146 4.50 8.44 5.19
N CYS A 147 4.63 7.35 5.93
CA CYS A 147 3.50 6.68 6.58
C CYS A 147 3.69 6.60 8.09
N ASN A 148 2.57 6.64 8.82
CA ASN A 148 2.48 6.26 10.23
C ASN A 148 1.67 4.95 10.36
N GLU A 149 2.12 4.02 11.20
CA GLU A 149 1.59 2.67 11.41
C GLU A 149 0.50 2.57 12.48
N GLY A 150 -0.16 3.67 12.80
CA GLY A 150 -1.23 3.73 13.77
C GLY A 150 -0.76 3.82 15.23
N ARG A 151 0.50 4.21 15.43
CA ARG A 151 1.05 4.54 16.74
C ARG A 151 0.85 6.01 17.05
N ASP A 152 0.96 6.33 18.34
CA ASP A 152 0.77 7.67 18.88
C ASP A 152 2.01 8.56 18.68
N ASP A 153 2.49 8.65 17.45
CA ASP A 153 3.59 9.50 17.00
C ASP A 153 3.21 10.25 15.70
N ASP A 154 4.01 11.26 15.34
CA ASP A 154 3.71 12.20 14.26
C ASP A 154 4.88 12.34 13.25
N ASP A 155 5.84 11.40 13.21
CA ASP A 155 7.06 11.53 12.38
C ASP A 155 6.91 10.99 10.93
N TYR A 156 5.96 10.06 10.72
CA TYR A 156 5.64 9.44 9.43
C TYR A 156 6.84 8.75 8.75
N ASN A 157 7.76 8.15 9.51
CA ASN A 157 8.91 7.40 8.99
C ASN A 157 8.74 5.87 9.07
N ASP A 158 7.64 5.36 9.65
CA ASP A 158 7.38 3.92 9.82
C ASP A 158 7.53 3.17 8.49
N LEU A 159 7.04 3.77 7.41
CA LEU A 159 7.26 3.30 6.04
C LEU A 159 7.41 4.49 5.09
N VAL A 160 8.48 4.46 4.29
CA VAL A 160 8.70 5.43 3.21
C VAL A 160 8.84 4.69 1.89
N PHE A 161 8.01 5.06 0.91
CA PHE A 161 8.04 4.49 -0.43
C PHE A 161 7.59 5.50 -1.49
N ARG A 162 7.83 5.18 -2.76
CA ARG A 162 7.30 5.93 -3.90
C ARG A 162 6.70 5.01 -4.95
N ILE A 163 5.68 5.52 -5.64
CA ILE A 163 5.07 4.87 -6.79
C ILE A 163 5.22 5.79 -7.99
N GLU A 164 5.84 5.29 -9.05
CA GLU A 164 6.17 6.04 -10.25
C GLU A 164 5.52 5.41 -11.48
N ARG A 165 5.02 6.25 -12.38
CA ARG A 165 4.54 5.81 -13.69
C ARG A 165 5.72 5.35 -14.53
N MET A 166 5.62 4.16 -15.09
CA MET A 166 6.55 3.72 -16.12
C MET A 166 6.13 4.33 -17.44
N ARG A 167 7.07 4.93 -18.17
CA ARG A 167 6.82 5.32 -19.56
C ARG A 167 6.41 4.08 -20.34
N ALA A 168 5.36 4.18 -21.15
CA ALA A 168 5.12 3.17 -22.17
C ALA A 168 6.43 3.02 -22.98
N PRO A 169 6.87 1.80 -23.32
CA PRO A 169 7.99 1.64 -24.23
C PRO A 169 7.68 2.48 -25.46
N GLY A 170 8.46 3.54 -25.66
CA GLY A 170 8.26 4.45 -26.78
C GLY A 170 8.24 3.59 -28.04
N HIS A 171 7.25 3.83 -28.91
CA HIS A 171 7.43 3.46 -30.30
C HIS A 171 8.74 4.11 -30.72
N ALA A 172 9.81 3.31 -30.79
CA ALA A 172 11.04 3.74 -31.41
C ALA A 172 10.61 4.27 -32.77
N ARG A 173 10.74 5.58 -32.98
CA ARG A 173 10.57 6.16 -34.30
C ARG A 173 11.56 5.40 -35.17
N LYS A 174 11.04 4.53 -36.05
CA LYS A 174 11.85 4.00 -37.14
C LYS A 174 12.33 5.23 -37.90
N GLY A 175 13.62 5.54 -37.75
CA GLY A 175 14.32 6.45 -38.64
C GLY A 175 14.39 5.86 -40.04
#